data_AF-A0A1Z5YV07-F1
#
_entry.id   AF-A0A1Z5YV07-F1
#
_cell.length_a   1.000
_cell.length_b   1.000
_cell.length_c   1.000
_cell.angle_alpha   90.00
_cell.angle_beta   90.00
_cell.angle_gamma   90.00
#
_symmetry.space_group_name_H-M   'P 1'
#
loop_
_entity.id
_entity.type
_entity.pdbx_description
1 polymer ?
#
loop_
_entity_poly.entity_id
_entity_poly.type
_entity_poly.pdbx_seq_one_letter_code
_entity_poly.pdbx_strand_id
1 'polypeptide(L)'
;MEADDYINFLRDFRNIIGKDIVYNEEQSSLHNCVVGFIGDVKIFFLHYQNIDDAKDSWTRRVSRLPASDDDILFQISDRDGFTEKTLEEFSKLPYKNKIGFITRGKYNNFDENIFHEIDWHEDVCPPGVMLGDMTFDIINSKYKVC
;
A
#
# COMPACT_ATOMS: atom_id res chain seq x y z
N MET A 1 6.43 0.52 1.99
CA MET A 1 6.24 1.17 3.29
C MET A 1 5.98 0.06 4.28
N GLU A 2 6.32 0.24 5.54
CA GLU A 2 5.80 -0.67 6.58
C GLU A 2 4.28 -0.45 6.73
N ALA A 3 3.59 -1.43 7.32
CA ALA A 3 2.15 -1.41 7.46
C ALA A 3 1.66 -0.18 8.26
N ASP A 4 2.32 0.14 9.36
CA ASP A 4 1.97 1.28 10.22
C ASP A 4 2.23 2.63 9.52
N ASP A 5 3.34 2.73 8.77
CA ASP A 5 3.62 3.88 7.91
C ASP A 5 2.51 4.08 6.87
N TYR A 6 2.02 3.00 6.28
CA TYR A 6 0.94 3.05 5.30
C TYR A 6 -0.39 3.48 5.93
N ILE A 7 -0.73 3.01 7.14
CA ILE A 7 -1.92 3.48 7.86
C ILE A 7 -1.81 4.98 8.16
N ASN A 8 -0.67 5.44 8.67
CA ASN A 8 -0.46 6.86 8.95
C ASN A 8 -0.51 7.71 7.68
N PHE A 9 0.07 7.23 6.60
CA PHE A 9 -0.02 7.82 5.28
C PHE A 9 -1.47 7.98 4.81
N LEU A 10 -2.29 6.95 5.01
CA LEU A 10 -3.70 6.94 4.62
C LEU A 10 -4.63 7.72 5.57
N ARG A 11 -4.22 8.06 6.79
CA ARG A 11 -5.04 8.92 7.68
C ARG A 11 -5.19 10.35 7.17
N ASP A 12 -4.21 10.83 6.41
CA ASP A 12 -4.17 12.19 5.87
C ASP A 12 -3.56 12.20 4.46
N PHE A 13 -4.00 11.24 3.63
CA PHE A 13 -3.42 10.92 2.33
C PHE A 13 -3.14 12.14 1.46
N ARG A 14 -4.15 13.01 1.26
CA ARG A 14 -4.05 14.17 0.35
C ARG A 14 -3.08 15.23 0.85
N ASN A 15 -2.96 15.41 2.16
CA ASN A 15 -1.97 16.31 2.72
C ASN A 15 -0.56 15.72 2.64
N ILE A 16 -0.41 14.42 2.92
CA ILE A 16 0.91 13.78 2.98
C ILE A 16 1.48 13.58 1.57
N ILE A 17 0.72 13.02 0.64
CA ILE A 17 1.20 12.66 -0.72
C ILE A 17 1.83 13.83 -1.49
N GLY A 18 1.36 15.06 -1.24
CA GLY A 18 1.83 16.27 -1.91
C GLY A 18 3.04 16.94 -1.28
N LYS A 19 3.53 16.46 -0.12
CA LYS A 19 4.71 17.01 0.55
C LYS A 19 6.00 16.55 -0.13
N ASP A 20 7.05 17.34 0.09
CA ASP A 20 8.39 16.97 -0.35
C ASP A 20 8.91 15.74 0.38
N ILE A 21 9.68 14.94 -0.34
CA ILE A 21 10.38 13.77 0.21
C ILE A 21 11.76 14.18 0.69
N VAL A 22 12.07 13.86 1.94
CA VAL A 22 13.43 13.95 2.50
C VAL A 22 14.11 12.59 2.35
N TYR A 23 15.08 12.50 1.45
CA TYR A 23 15.84 11.26 1.21
C TYR A 23 16.90 11.06 2.29
N ASN A 24 17.13 9.79 2.66
CA ASN A 24 18.09 9.42 3.71
C ASN A 24 19.08 8.39 3.16
N GLU A 25 20.33 8.82 2.93
CA GLU A 25 21.39 7.97 2.35
C GLU A 25 21.84 6.83 3.28
N GLU A 26 21.85 7.06 4.59
CA GLU A 26 22.20 6.03 5.57
C GLU A 26 21.19 4.88 5.54
N GLN A 27 19.89 5.20 5.62
CA GLN A 27 18.81 4.23 5.47
C GLN A 27 18.84 3.58 4.09
N SER A 28 19.14 4.36 3.04
CA SER A 28 19.23 3.82 1.69
C SER A 28 20.33 2.77 1.56
N SER A 29 21.48 3.02 2.19
CA SER A 29 22.61 2.09 2.22
C SER A 29 22.28 0.84 3.02
N LEU A 30 21.62 1.00 4.17
CA LEU A 30 21.19 -0.11 5.03
C LEU A 30 20.23 -1.06 4.31
N HIS A 31 19.31 -0.51 3.53
CA HIS A 31 18.25 -1.26 2.85
C HIS A 31 18.55 -1.58 1.38
N ASN A 32 19.71 -1.17 0.86
CA ASN A 32 20.13 -1.37 -0.53
C ASN A 32 19.08 -0.92 -1.58
N CYS A 33 18.36 0.16 -1.26
CA CYS A 33 17.38 0.83 -2.14
C CYS A 33 17.22 2.27 -1.67
N VAL A 34 16.67 3.15 -2.51
CA VAL A 34 16.43 4.55 -2.07
C VAL A 34 15.36 4.56 -0.97
N VAL A 35 15.67 5.24 0.14
CA VAL A 35 14.75 5.46 1.26
C VAL A 35 14.49 6.95 1.42
N GLY A 36 13.22 7.31 1.56
CA GLY A 36 12.79 8.68 1.79
C GLY A 36 11.66 8.78 2.80
N PHE A 37 11.46 9.99 3.31
CA PHE A 37 10.46 10.31 4.32
C PHE A 37 9.55 11.42 3.82
N ILE A 38 8.24 11.27 4.04
CA ILE A 38 7.25 12.31 3.76
C ILE A 38 6.58 12.69 5.08
N GLY A 39 7.08 13.74 5.70
CA GLY A 39 6.83 13.95 7.14
C GLY A 39 7.40 12.76 7.92
N ASP A 40 6.54 12.10 8.70
CA ASP A 40 6.92 10.95 9.54
C ASP A 40 6.76 9.59 8.85
N VAL A 41 6.25 9.56 7.60
CA VAL A 41 6.02 8.31 6.84
C VAL A 41 7.28 7.90 6.10
N LYS A 42 7.77 6.67 6.33
CA LYS A 42 8.92 6.10 5.63
C LYS A 42 8.53 5.36 4.34
N ILE A 43 9.26 5.62 3.26
CA ILE A 43 9.05 5.02 1.94
C ILE A 43 10.32 4.34 1.45
N PHE A 44 10.16 3.09 1.00
CA PHE A 44 11.20 2.31 0.34
C PHE A 44 10.95 2.28 -1.16
N PHE A 45 11.87 2.83 -1.94
CA PHE A 45 11.84 2.84 -3.40
C PHE A 45 12.59 1.62 -3.95
N LEU A 46 11.99 0.43 -3.77
CA LEU A 46 12.63 -0.88 -3.97
C LEU A 46 13.29 -1.10 -5.35
N HIS A 47 12.83 -0.41 -6.40
CA HIS A 47 13.31 -0.57 -7.76
C HIS A 47 14.24 0.55 -8.23
N TYR A 48 14.60 1.49 -7.36
CA TYR A 48 15.39 2.67 -7.70
C TYR A 48 16.69 2.68 -6.90
N GLN A 49 17.80 2.87 -7.62
CA GLN A 49 19.16 2.89 -7.06
C GLN A 49 19.70 4.32 -6.94
N ASN A 50 19.03 5.31 -7.53
CA ASN A 50 19.39 6.72 -7.41
C ASN A 50 18.16 7.55 -7.00
N ILE A 51 18.43 8.65 -6.30
CA ILE A 51 17.41 9.53 -5.73
C ILE A 51 16.63 10.27 -6.83
N ASP A 52 17.29 10.68 -7.90
CA ASP A 52 16.67 11.45 -8.98
C ASP A 52 15.59 10.65 -9.72
N ASP A 53 15.87 9.38 -10.09
CA ASP A 53 14.89 8.50 -10.73
C ASP A 53 13.71 8.21 -9.81
N ALA A 54 13.97 8.04 -8.50
CA ALA A 54 12.94 7.83 -7.49
C ALA A 54 12.03 9.06 -7.37
N LYS A 55 12.64 10.26 -7.34
CA LYS A 55 11.94 11.55 -7.28
C LYS A 55 11.08 11.79 -8.52
N ASP A 56 11.66 11.67 -9.71
CA ASP A 56 10.94 11.87 -10.98
C ASP A 56 9.78 10.87 -11.12
N SER A 57 10.04 9.63 -10.72
CA SER A 57 9.05 8.56 -10.68
C SER A 57 7.91 8.81 -9.70
N TRP A 58 8.20 9.37 -8.53
CA TRP A 58 7.20 9.76 -7.55
C TRP A 58 6.36 10.92 -8.06
N THR A 59 7.01 12.04 -8.42
CA THR A 59 6.34 13.25 -8.92
C THR A 59 5.44 12.95 -10.11
N ARG A 60 5.90 12.13 -11.08
CA ARG A 60 5.11 11.71 -12.24
C ARG A 60 3.91 10.83 -11.87
N ARG A 61 3.97 10.04 -10.79
CA ARG A 61 2.85 9.20 -10.34
C ARG A 61 1.84 10.01 -9.54
N VAL A 62 2.32 10.90 -8.66
CA VAL A 62 1.46 11.83 -7.92
C VAL A 62 0.65 12.72 -8.86
N SER A 63 1.25 13.20 -9.96
CA SER A 63 0.53 14.04 -10.93
C SER A 63 -0.61 13.34 -11.69
N ARG A 64 -0.69 12.00 -11.62
CA ARG A 64 -1.77 11.21 -12.24
C ARG A 64 -2.90 10.88 -11.26
N LEU A 65 -2.76 11.26 -10.00
CA LEU A 65 -3.80 10.97 -9.01
C LEU A 65 -5.10 11.67 -9.42
N PRO A 66 -6.23 10.95 -9.38
CA PRO A 66 -7.52 11.57 -9.63
C PRO A 66 -7.84 12.60 -8.55
N ALA A 67 -8.74 13.54 -8.86
CA ALA A 67 -9.16 14.56 -7.91
C ALA A 67 -9.98 13.98 -6.75
N SER A 68 -10.78 12.94 -7.01
CA SER A 68 -11.60 12.25 -6.01
C SER A 68 -10.88 11.03 -5.43
N ASP A 69 -11.03 10.81 -4.12
CA ASP A 69 -10.56 9.57 -3.46
C ASP A 69 -11.43 8.37 -3.83
N ASP A 70 -12.66 8.59 -4.28
CA ASP A 70 -13.57 7.54 -4.76
C ASP A 70 -13.13 6.93 -6.09
N ASP A 71 -12.16 7.54 -6.77
CA ASP A 71 -11.54 7.01 -8.00
C ASP A 71 -10.22 6.29 -7.71
N ILE A 72 -9.85 6.16 -6.43
CA ILE A 72 -8.64 5.48 -5.96
C ILE A 72 -9.05 4.17 -5.28
N LEU A 73 -8.32 3.11 -5.57
CA LEU A 73 -8.36 1.87 -4.81
C LEU A 73 -7.18 1.85 -3.84
N PHE A 74 -7.47 1.78 -2.55
CA PHE A 74 -6.45 1.60 -1.52
C PHE A 74 -6.28 0.11 -1.22
N GLN A 75 -5.06 -0.39 -1.37
CA GLN A 75 -4.75 -1.82 -1.25
C GLN A 75 -3.71 -2.05 -0.14
N ILE A 76 -3.97 -3.02 0.73
CA ILE A 76 -3.03 -3.48 1.77
C ILE A 76 -2.90 -5.00 1.74
N SER A 77 -1.79 -5.53 2.27
CA SER A 77 -1.59 -6.96 2.49
C SER A 77 -0.98 -7.21 3.86
N ASP A 78 -1.07 -8.43 4.39
CA ASP A 78 -0.51 -8.84 5.68
C ASP A 78 1.03 -8.98 5.73
N ARG A 79 1.72 -8.17 4.92
CA ARG A 79 3.18 -8.04 4.84
C ARG A 79 3.68 -6.86 5.69
N ASP A 80 5.00 -6.75 5.81
CA ASP A 80 5.69 -5.54 6.29
C ASP A 80 5.22 -5.03 7.66
N GLY A 81 5.08 -5.93 8.63
CA GLY A 81 4.69 -5.59 10.00
C GLY A 81 3.18 -5.46 10.23
N PHE A 82 2.35 -5.91 9.30
CA PHE A 82 0.90 -5.93 9.47
C PHE A 82 0.45 -6.76 10.69
N THR A 83 -0.45 -6.19 11.49
CA THR A 83 -1.02 -6.80 12.69
C THR A 83 -2.55 -6.73 12.71
N GLU A 84 -3.19 -7.32 13.72
CA GLU A 84 -4.63 -7.15 13.97
C GLU A 84 -5.02 -5.67 14.12
N LYS A 85 -4.15 -4.85 14.73
CA LYS A 85 -4.36 -3.40 14.83
C LYS A 85 -4.39 -2.76 13.45
N THR A 86 -3.46 -3.11 12.56
CA THR A 86 -3.43 -2.61 11.18
C THR A 86 -4.72 -2.96 10.45
N LEU A 87 -5.19 -4.20 10.60
CA LEU A 87 -6.45 -4.69 10.03
C LEU A 87 -7.63 -3.83 10.47
N GLU A 88 -7.77 -3.61 11.78
CA GLU A 88 -8.83 -2.77 12.33
C GLU A 88 -8.74 -1.31 11.86
N GLU A 89 -7.53 -0.72 11.88
CA GLU A 89 -7.33 0.67 11.50
C GLU A 89 -7.63 0.89 10.01
N PHE A 90 -7.18 -0.02 9.14
CA PHE A 90 -7.49 0.03 7.71
C PHE A 90 -9.00 -0.11 7.44
N SER A 91 -9.67 -1.00 8.18
CA SER A 91 -11.13 -1.18 8.08
C SER A 91 -11.89 0.10 8.39
N LYS A 92 -11.39 0.91 9.35
CA LYS A 92 -12.00 2.16 9.81
C LYS A 92 -11.71 3.37 8.91
N LEU A 93 -10.75 3.30 7.98
CA LEU A 93 -10.44 4.41 7.08
C LEU A 93 -11.65 4.80 6.21
N PRO A 94 -11.92 6.11 6.00
CA PRO A 94 -13.14 6.59 5.35
C PRO A 94 -13.06 6.54 3.81
N TYR A 95 -12.41 5.53 3.24
CA TYR A 95 -12.29 5.36 1.79
C TYR A 95 -13.33 4.37 1.27
N LYS A 96 -13.98 4.75 0.17
CA LYS A 96 -15.00 3.94 -0.50
C LYS A 96 -14.43 2.65 -1.07
N ASN A 97 -13.32 2.73 -1.82
CA ASN A 97 -12.71 1.56 -2.43
C ASN A 97 -11.45 1.17 -1.66
N LYS A 98 -11.59 0.10 -0.87
CA LYS A 98 -10.50 -0.53 -0.15
C LYS A 98 -10.48 -2.01 -0.46
N ILE A 99 -9.29 -2.57 -0.54
CA ILE A 99 -9.10 -4.01 -0.64
C ILE A 99 -7.91 -4.41 0.24
N GLY A 100 -8.06 -5.51 0.94
CA GLY A 100 -7.03 -6.08 1.79
C GLY A 100 -6.82 -7.55 1.44
N PHE A 101 -5.59 -8.02 1.57
CA PHE A 101 -5.26 -9.44 1.41
C PHE A 101 -4.59 -9.95 2.68
N ILE A 102 -5.01 -11.13 3.13
CA ILE A 102 -4.47 -11.77 4.33
C ILE A 102 -4.22 -13.25 4.06
N THR A 103 -3.18 -13.83 4.69
CA THR A 103 -2.96 -15.28 4.63
C THR A 103 -4.11 -16.01 5.30
N ARG A 104 -4.62 -17.06 4.64
CA ARG A 104 -5.75 -17.87 5.15
C ARG A 104 -5.50 -18.35 6.59
N GLY A 105 -6.50 -18.16 7.45
CA GLY A 105 -6.49 -18.64 8.83
C GLY A 105 -5.59 -17.86 9.79
N LYS A 106 -4.94 -16.78 9.33
CA LYS A 106 -4.06 -15.95 10.17
C LYS A 106 -4.83 -14.96 11.03
N TYR A 107 -5.96 -14.48 10.55
CA TYR A 107 -6.84 -13.56 11.26
C TYR A 107 -8.25 -14.13 11.29
N ASN A 108 -8.92 -14.07 12.44
CA ASN A 108 -10.25 -14.67 12.61
C ASN A 108 -11.40 -13.66 12.53
N ASN A 109 -11.10 -12.36 12.59
CA ASN A 109 -12.11 -11.31 12.60
C ASN A 109 -11.70 -10.19 11.66
N PHE A 110 -12.37 -10.10 10.52
CA PHE A 110 -12.13 -9.10 9.50
C PHE A 110 -13.39 -8.83 8.69
N ASP A 111 -13.47 -7.66 8.07
CA ASP A 111 -14.56 -7.34 7.15
C ASP A 111 -14.33 -8.04 5.80
N GLU A 112 -15.09 -9.09 5.52
CA GLU A 112 -15.02 -9.87 4.27
C GLU A 112 -15.33 -9.05 3.00
N ASN A 113 -15.92 -7.86 3.13
CA ASN A 113 -16.12 -6.96 2.00
C ASN A 113 -14.82 -6.23 1.59
N ILE A 114 -13.88 -6.12 2.53
CA ILE A 114 -12.59 -5.45 2.35
C ILE A 114 -11.48 -6.48 2.20
N PHE A 115 -11.42 -7.47 3.10
CA PHE A 115 -10.32 -8.42 3.19
C PHE A 115 -10.64 -9.75 2.53
N HIS A 116 -9.70 -10.23 1.73
CA HIS A 116 -9.75 -11.51 1.05
C HIS A 116 -8.63 -12.42 1.54
N GLU A 117 -9.01 -13.62 1.98
CA GLU A 117 -8.02 -14.65 2.33
C GLU A 117 -7.37 -15.22 1.07
N ILE A 118 -6.06 -15.41 1.14
CA ILE A 118 -5.27 -16.05 0.10
C ILE A 118 -4.61 -17.31 0.66
N ASP A 119 -4.73 -18.41 -0.10
CA ASP A 119 -3.89 -19.58 0.08
C ASP A 119 -2.52 -19.32 -0.52
N TRP A 120 -1.51 -19.20 0.35
CA TRP A 120 -0.13 -19.04 -0.05
C TRP A 120 0.74 -19.94 0.82
N HIS A 121 1.87 -20.39 0.27
CA HIS A 121 2.73 -21.37 0.92
C HIS A 121 3.62 -20.77 2.02
N GLU A 122 3.60 -19.45 2.19
CA GLU A 122 4.33 -18.72 3.22
C GLU A 122 3.36 -18.09 4.22
N ASP A 123 3.86 -17.66 5.38
CA ASP A 123 3.06 -17.06 6.46
C ASP A 123 2.58 -15.61 6.18
N VAL A 124 2.80 -15.12 4.96
CA VAL A 124 2.39 -13.79 4.47
C VAL A 124 1.89 -13.91 3.03
N CYS A 125 1.03 -12.99 2.58
CA CYS A 125 0.52 -12.92 1.21
C CYS A 125 1.62 -13.00 0.14
N PRO A 126 1.35 -13.35 -1.13
CA PRO A 126 2.36 -13.33 -2.20
C PRO A 126 2.91 -11.93 -2.53
N PRO A 127 3.93 -11.82 -3.40
CA PRO A 127 4.45 -10.54 -3.87
C PRO A 127 3.39 -9.67 -4.58
N GLY A 128 3.59 -8.35 -4.57
CA GLY A 128 2.62 -7.37 -5.06
C GLY A 128 2.19 -7.55 -6.52
N VAL A 129 3.03 -8.14 -7.39
CA VAL A 129 2.65 -8.45 -8.79
C VAL A 129 1.49 -9.44 -8.85
N MET A 130 1.51 -10.51 -8.04
CA MET A 130 0.42 -11.49 -8.00
C MET A 130 -0.84 -10.92 -7.37
N LEU A 131 -0.68 -10.09 -6.32
CA LEU A 131 -1.81 -9.38 -5.73
C LEU A 131 -2.46 -8.41 -6.73
N GLY A 132 -1.68 -7.81 -7.64
CA GLY A 132 -2.19 -6.98 -8.72
C GLY A 132 -3.12 -7.73 -9.67
N ASP A 133 -2.72 -8.94 -10.08
CA ASP A 133 -3.54 -9.80 -10.95
C ASP A 133 -4.84 -10.21 -10.24
N MET A 134 -4.75 -10.62 -8.97
CA MET A 134 -5.92 -10.97 -8.15
C MET A 134 -6.88 -9.78 -7.98
N THR A 135 -6.35 -8.58 -7.72
CA THR A 135 -7.15 -7.35 -7.64
C THR A 135 -7.89 -7.09 -8.95
N PHE A 136 -7.23 -7.25 -10.09
CA PHE A 136 -7.86 -7.08 -11.40
C PHE A 136 -9.03 -8.06 -11.60
N ASP A 137 -8.85 -9.33 -11.25
CA ASP A 137 -9.90 -10.35 -11.36
C ASP A 137 -11.09 -10.07 -10.41
N ILE A 138 -10.82 -9.63 -9.19
CA ILE A 138 -11.87 -9.26 -8.21
C ILE A 138 -12.68 -8.07 -8.70
N ILE A 139 -12.02 -7.06 -9.27
CA ILE A 139 -12.71 -5.88 -9.81
C ILE A 139 -13.56 -6.29 -11.02
N ASN A 140 -13.03 -7.04 -11.97
CA ASN A 140 -13.77 -7.42 -13.17
C ASN A 140 -14.93 -8.39 -12.89
N SER A 141 -14.83 -9.24 -11.87
CA SER A 141 -15.92 -10.12 -11.47
C SER A 141 -17.06 -9.37 -10.77
N LYS A 142 -16.74 -8.35 -9.96
CA LYS A 142 -17.73 -7.47 -9.31
C LYS A 142 -18.38 -6.48 -10.27
N TYR A 143 -17.60 -5.97 -11.24
CA TYR A 143 -18.05 -5.04 -12.25
C TYR A 143 -17.98 -5.72 -13.60
N LYS A 144 -19.04 -6.46 -13.98
CA LYS A 144 -19.20 -6.97 -15.35
C LYS A 144 -19.04 -5.79 -16.32
N VAL A 145 -17.89 -5.69 -16.97
CA VAL A 145 -17.73 -4.82 -18.13
C VAL A 145 -18.49 -5.53 -19.25
N CYS A 146 -19.75 -5.14 -19.41
CA CYS A 146 -20.56 -5.49 -20.57
C CYS A 146 -19.99 -4.84 -21.83
#